data_AF-A0A836WXF2-F1
#
_entry.id   AF-A0A836WXF2-F1
#
_cell.length_a   1.000
_cell.length_b   1.000
_cell.length_c   1.000
_cell.angle_alpha   90.00
_cell.angle_beta   90.00
_cell.angle_gamma   90.00
#
_symmetry.space_group_name_H-M   'P 1'
#
loop_
_entity.id
_entity.type
_entity.pdbx_description
1 polymer ?
#
loop_
_entity_poly.entity_id
_entity_poly.type
_entity_poly.pdbx_seq_one_letter_code
_entity_poly.pdbx_strand_id
1 'polypeptide(L)'
;MNQEVKLTKPQEPWIGSRGRIAVILPSTNIGVEYDCQRLIPPGVTWHFCRFFVEQPDLSDDNMFLAFIDAIRDTIPDAMRDAMTCEPSQIMMGMSAETFWGGLEGNAEFTERLREV
;
A
#
# COMPACT_ATOMS: atom_id res chain seq x y z
N MET A 1 0.88 38.71 22.40
CA MET A 1 0.24 37.47 22.88
C MET A 1 0.31 36.48 21.73
N ASN A 2 1.40 35.71 21.63
CA ASN A 2 1.57 34.71 20.59
C ASN A 2 0.67 33.53 20.94
N GLN A 3 -0.42 33.35 20.18
CA GLN A 3 -1.11 32.06 20.21
C GLN A 3 -0.16 31.01 19.62
N GLU A 4 0.15 29.97 20.40
CA GLU A 4 0.72 28.75 19.85
C GLU A 4 -0.27 28.18 18.83
N VAL A 5 0.11 28.25 17.55
CA VAL A 5 -0.59 27.54 16.49
C VAL A 5 -0.25 26.06 16.67
N LYS A 6 -1.22 25.26 17.13
CA LYS A 6 -1.08 23.82 17.23
C LYS A 6 -1.05 23.25 15.82
N LEU A 7 0.15 22.96 15.33
CA LEU A 7 0.36 22.44 13.98
C LEU A 7 -0.30 21.07 13.88
N THR A 8 -1.31 20.96 13.01
CA THR A 8 -1.99 19.69 12.71
C THR A 8 -1.23 18.87 11.67
N LYS A 9 -0.08 19.36 11.20
CA LYS A 9 0.73 18.78 10.15
C LYS A 9 2.21 18.91 10.51
N PRO A 10 3.01 17.89 10.18
CA PRO A 10 4.43 17.86 10.53
C PRO A 10 5.25 18.85 9.68
N GLN A 11 6.24 19.51 10.32
CA GLN A 11 7.04 20.59 9.73
C GLN A 11 8.35 20.10 9.08
N GLU A 12 8.93 20.95 8.23
CA GLU A 12 10.16 20.68 7.50
C GLU A 12 11.39 20.30 8.37
N PRO A 13 12.36 19.56 7.78
CA PRO A 13 12.35 19.08 6.39
C PRO A 13 11.71 17.69 6.28
N TRP A 14 10.59 17.60 5.57
CA TRP A 14 10.01 16.33 5.15
C TRP A 14 10.80 15.76 3.98
N ILE A 15 11.19 14.49 4.08
CA ILE A 15 11.65 13.75 2.92
C ILE A 15 10.45 13.49 1.98
N GLY A 16 10.71 13.38 0.67
CA GLY A 16 9.64 13.10 -0.30
C GLY A 16 8.86 14.33 -0.77
N SER A 17 9.53 15.48 -1.01
CA SER A 17 8.91 16.74 -1.45
C SER A 17 8.12 16.66 -2.77
N ARG A 18 8.44 15.68 -3.62
CA ARG A 18 7.75 15.37 -4.89
C ARG A 18 6.85 14.15 -4.78
N GLY A 19 6.92 13.40 -3.70
CA GLY A 19 6.05 12.24 -3.48
C GLY A 19 6.54 11.34 -2.35
N ARG A 20 5.61 10.90 -1.52
CA ARG A 20 5.76 9.82 -0.56
C ARG A 20 4.82 8.71 -0.99
N ILE A 21 5.38 7.65 -1.55
CA ILE A 21 4.59 6.58 -2.14
C ILE A 21 4.56 5.44 -1.14
N ALA A 22 3.39 5.21 -0.54
CA ALA A 22 3.13 4.01 0.22
C ALA A 22 2.96 2.83 -0.75
N VAL A 23 3.77 1.80 -0.58
CA VAL A 23 3.73 0.59 -1.39
C VAL A 23 3.12 -0.52 -0.55
N ILE A 24 1.89 -0.90 -0.87
CA ILE A 24 1.17 -1.97 -0.18
C ILE A 24 1.47 -3.26 -0.93
N LEU A 25 2.15 -4.21 -0.29
CA LEU A 25 2.62 -5.43 -0.97
C LEU A 25 2.53 -6.67 -0.09
N PRO A 26 2.43 -7.88 -0.67
CA PRO A 26 2.46 -9.12 0.09
C PRO A 26 3.76 -9.26 0.89
N SER A 27 3.70 -9.87 2.07
CA SER A 27 4.88 -10.16 2.90
C SER A 27 5.96 -10.96 2.16
N THR A 28 5.57 -11.74 1.15
CA THR A 28 6.47 -12.55 0.31
C THR A 28 7.07 -11.81 -0.89
N ASN A 29 6.51 -10.65 -1.27
CA ASN A 29 6.95 -9.95 -2.46
C ASN A 29 8.22 -9.13 -2.16
N ILE A 30 9.39 -9.68 -2.45
CA ILE A 30 10.68 -8.99 -2.32
C ILE A 30 11.13 -8.33 -3.62
N GLY A 31 10.56 -8.72 -4.77
CA GLY A 31 10.94 -8.21 -6.09
C GLY A 31 10.55 -6.76 -6.29
N VAL A 32 9.32 -6.39 -5.92
CA VAL A 32 8.84 -4.99 -6.02
C VAL A 32 9.69 -4.06 -5.15
N GLU A 33 10.00 -4.47 -3.92
CA GLU A 33 10.86 -3.68 -3.04
C GLU A 33 12.26 -3.50 -3.65
N TYR A 34 12.84 -4.58 -4.16
CA TYR A 34 14.14 -4.56 -4.81
C TYR A 34 14.20 -3.60 -6.02
N ASP A 35 13.17 -3.61 -6.88
CA ASP A 35 13.12 -2.74 -8.05
C ASP A 35 12.86 -1.28 -7.68
N CYS A 36 11.99 -1.00 -6.70
CA CYS A 36 11.80 0.34 -6.16
C CYS A 36 13.10 0.90 -5.54
N GLN A 37 13.87 0.08 -4.81
CA GLN A 37 15.14 0.51 -4.23
C GLN A 37 16.20 0.87 -5.28
N ARG A 38 16.08 0.34 -6.51
CA ARG A 38 16.96 0.71 -7.63
C ARG A 38 16.55 2.01 -8.31
N LEU A 39 15.32 2.48 -8.07
CA LEU A 39 14.78 3.71 -8.63
C LEU A 39 14.47 4.69 -7.50
N ILE A 40 15.35 5.65 -7.24
CA ILE A 40 15.12 6.69 -6.22
C ILE A 40 15.13 8.07 -6.90
N PRO A 41 14.00 8.48 -7.52
CA PRO A 41 13.92 9.79 -8.16
C PRO A 41 14.13 10.91 -7.13
N PRO A 42 14.84 12.01 -7.46
CA PRO A 42 15.04 13.10 -6.53
C PRO A 42 13.71 13.65 -5.99
N GLY A 43 13.59 13.71 -4.67
CA GLY A 43 12.39 14.19 -3.97
C GLY A 43 11.25 13.17 -3.85
N VAL A 44 11.44 11.90 -4.25
CA VAL A 44 10.45 10.83 -4.07
C VAL A 44 10.97 9.80 -3.06
N THR A 45 10.09 9.32 -2.17
CA THR A 45 10.40 8.27 -1.19
C THR A 45 9.43 7.11 -1.26
N TRP A 46 9.95 5.91 -0.98
CA TRP A 46 9.19 4.66 -0.91
C TRP A 46 8.93 4.28 0.55
N HIS A 47 7.69 3.91 0.86
CA HIS A 47 7.27 3.47 2.19
C HIS A 47 6.56 2.13 2.06
N PHE A 48 7.28 1.03 2.31
CA PHE A 48 6.75 -0.31 2.12
C PHE A 48 5.92 -0.76 3.34
N CYS A 49 4.67 -1.14 3.08
CA CYS A 49 3.75 -1.67 4.10
C CYS A 49 3.29 -3.04 3.65
N ARG A 50 3.69 -4.06 4.42
CA ARG A 50 3.47 -5.46 4.06
C ARG A 50 2.19 -5.99 4.70
N PHE A 51 1.34 -6.65 3.92
CA PHE A 51 0.25 -7.45 4.47
C PHE A 51 0.64 -8.93 4.55
N PHE A 52 0.16 -9.61 5.59
CA PHE A 52 0.51 -10.99 5.84
C PHE A 52 -0.17 -11.94 4.82
N VAL A 53 0.60 -12.93 4.38
CA VAL A 53 0.14 -14.05 3.55
C VAL A 53 0.37 -15.33 4.33
N GLU A 54 -0.70 -16.00 4.74
CA GLU A 54 -0.64 -17.23 5.51
C GLU A 54 -0.34 -18.45 4.62
N GLN A 55 -1.03 -18.56 3.49
CA GLN A 55 -0.90 -19.68 2.55
C GLN A 55 -0.61 -19.17 1.13
N PRO A 56 0.64 -19.25 0.64
CA PRO A 56 1.00 -18.81 -0.70
C PRO A 56 0.75 -19.90 -1.77
N ASP A 57 -0.05 -20.93 -1.46
CA ASP A 57 -0.32 -22.00 -2.41
C ASP A 57 -1.31 -21.52 -3.47
N LEU A 58 -0.83 -21.44 -4.71
CA LEU A 58 -1.59 -21.00 -5.88
C LEU A 58 -1.68 -22.12 -6.92
N SER A 59 -1.59 -23.39 -6.48
CA SER A 59 -1.53 -24.55 -7.36
C SER A 59 -2.86 -24.91 -8.04
N ASP A 60 -3.99 -24.44 -7.53
CA ASP A 60 -5.31 -24.58 -8.14
C ASP A 60 -6.22 -23.35 -7.93
N ASP A 61 -7.32 -23.28 -8.68
CA ASP A 61 -8.25 -22.14 -8.68
C ASP A 61 -8.92 -21.92 -7.30
N ASN A 62 -9.23 -22.99 -6.56
CA ASN A 62 -9.86 -22.87 -5.24
C ASN A 62 -8.85 -22.34 -4.22
N MET A 63 -7.60 -22.81 -4.29
CA MET A 63 -6.51 -22.32 -3.45
C MET A 63 -6.19 -20.86 -3.75
N PHE A 64 -6.23 -20.47 -5.03
CA PHE A 64 -6.11 -19.08 -5.44
C PHE A 64 -7.24 -18.20 -4.87
N LEU A 65 -8.50 -18.65 -4.94
CA LEU A 65 -9.63 -17.93 -4.35
C LEU A 65 -9.52 -17.79 -2.83
N ALA A 66 -9.16 -18.88 -2.14
CA ALA A 66 -8.93 -18.86 -0.70
C ALA A 66 -7.81 -17.89 -0.31
N PHE A 67 -6.76 -17.82 -1.13
CA PHE A 67 -5.68 -16.86 -0.97
C PHE A 67 -6.17 -15.41 -1.10
N ILE A 68 -6.98 -15.10 -2.12
CA ILE A 68 -7.56 -13.76 -2.31
C ILE A 68 -8.44 -13.35 -1.13
N ASP A 69 -9.30 -14.25 -0.65
CA ASP A 69 -10.14 -13.95 0.50
C ASP A 69 -9.31 -13.75 1.78
N ALA A 70 -8.26 -14.55 1.99
CA ALA A 70 -7.39 -14.41 3.16
C ALA A 70 -6.61 -13.08 3.18
N ILE A 71 -6.13 -12.58 2.04
CA ILE A 71 -5.38 -11.31 2.00
C ILE A 71 -6.29 -10.08 2.15
N ARG A 72 -7.58 -10.18 1.83
CA ARG A 72 -8.54 -9.08 2.01
C ARG A 72 -8.72 -8.67 3.46
N ASP A 73 -8.49 -9.59 4.39
CA ASP A 73 -8.54 -9.31 5.83
C ASP A 73 -7.25 -8.64 6.32
N THR A 74 -6.12 -8.83 5.63
CA THR A 74 -4.80 -8.32 6.07
C THR A 74 -4.36 -7.03 5.37
N ILE A 75 -4.89 -6.72 4.18
CA ILE A 75 -4.64 -5.47 3.47
C ILE A 75 -5.06 -4.22 4.27
N PRO A 76 -6.23 -4.19 4.94
CA PRO A 76 -6.65 -3.03 5.74
C PRO A 76 -5.66 -2.67 6.86
N ASP A 77 -5.01 -3.66 7.47
CA ASP A 77 -3.98 -3.40 8.49
C ASP A 77 -2.74 -2.71 7.89
N ALA A 78 -2.26 -3.20 6.76
CA ALA A 78 -1.14 -2.57 6.05
C ALA A 78 -1.49 -1.15 5.57
N MET A 79 -2.73 -0.94 5.13
CA MET A 79 -3.26 0.38 4.76
C MET A 79 -3.33 1.34 5.94
N ARG A 80 -3.92 0.91 7.06
CA ARG A 80 -3.97 1.70 8.31
C ARG A 80 -2.57 2.18 8.68
N ASP A 81 -1.60 1.28 8.69
CA ASP A 81 -0.23 1.60 9.08
C ASP A 81 0.43 2.53 8.06
N ALA A 82 0.19 2.31 6.75
CA ALA A 82 0.68 3.19 5.68
C ALA A 82 0.17 4.62 5.83
N MET A 83 -1.09 4.82 6.17
CA MET A 83 -1.67 6.16 6.31
C MET A 83 -1.03 7.00 7.42
N THR A 84 -0.41 6.36 8.43
CA THR A 84 0.29 7.07 9.52
C THR A 84 1.53 7.84 9.06
N CYS A 85 2.13 7.48 7.93
CA CYS A 85 3.26 8.21 7.34
C CYS A 85 2.82 9.32 6.37
N GLU A 86 1.51 9.60 6.31
CA GLU A 86 0.90 10.62 5.45
C GLU A 86 1.40 10.53 3.99
N PRO A 87 1.23 9.37 3.33
CA PRO A 87 1.68 9.18 1.97
C PRO A 87 0.93 10.12 1.03
N SER A 88 1.62 10.64 0.03
CA SER A 88 0.98 11.43 -1.02
C SER A 88 0.23 10.55 -2.01
N GLN A 89 0.67 9.31 -2.19
CA GLN A 89 0.15 8.35 -3.16
C GLN A 89 0.26 6.92 -2.59
N ILE A 90 -0.62 6.03 -3.03
CA ILE A 90 -0.62 4.62 -2.67
C ILE A 90 -0.41 3.79 -3.94
N MET A 91 0.50 2.83 -3.89
CA MET A 91 0.79 1.87 -4.95
C MET A 91 0.49 0.46 -4.44
N MET A 92 -0.38 -0.27 -5.14
CA MET A 92 -0.61 -1.69 -4.88
C MET A 92 0.46 -2.51 -5.61
N GLY A 93 1.37 -3.11 -4.84
CA GLY A 93 2.49 -3.94 -5.31
C GLY A 93 2.10 -5.38 -5.64
N MET A 94 0.86 -5.61 -6.05
CA MET A 94 0.32 -6.93 -6.35
C MET A 94 -0.64 -6.87 -7.54
N SER A 95 -0.39 -7.72 -8.55
CA SER A 95 -1.27 -7.83 -9.72
C SER A 95 -2.57 -8.58 -9.41
N ALA A 96 -2.54 -9.63 -8.59
CA ALA A 96 -3.68 -10.54 -8.41
C ALA A 96 -4.98 -9.84 -7.98
N GLU A 97 -4.92 -8.91 -7.01
CA GLU A 97 -6.12 -8.19 -6.53
C GLU A 97 -6.66 -7.15 -7.53
N THR A 98 -5.80 -6.60 -8.41
CA THR A 98 -6.20 -5.56 -9.39
C THR A 98 -6.79 -6.13 -10.69
N PHE A 99 -6.64 -7.43 -10.93
CA PHE A 99 -7.20 -8.12 -12.10
C PHE A 99 -8.48 -8.92 -11.77
N TRP A 100 -8.72 -9.25 -10.50
CA TRP A 100 -9.84 -10.12 -10.12
C TRP A 100 -11.16 -9.35 -9.98
N GLY A 101 -12.19 -9.78 -10.72
CA GLY A 101 -13.44 -9.05 -10.92
C GLY A 101 -13.42 -8.08 -12.11
N GLY A 102 -12.34 -8.08 -12.90
CA GLY A 102 -12.20 -7.19 -14.06
C GLY A 102 -12.18 -5.71 -13.67
N LEU A 103 -12.65 -4.85 -14.58
CA LEU A 103 -12.70 -3.41 -14.33
C LEU A 103 -13.57 -3.04 -13.11
N GLU A 104 -14.66 -3.78 -12.89
CA GLU A 104 -15.61 -3.56 -11.80
C GLU A 104 -14.98 -3.92 -10.45
N GLY A 105 -14.33 -5.09 -10.33
CA GLY A 105 -13.62 -5.49 -9.12
C GLY A 105 -12.52 -4.50 -8.70
N ASN A 106 -11.75 -4.00 -9.67
CA ASN A 106 -10.74 -2.96 -9.41
C ASN A 106 -11.36 -1.63 -8.94
N ALA A 107 -12.51 -1.24 -9.49
CA ALA A 107 -13.22 -0.02 -9.06
C ALA A 107 -13.77 -0.16 -7.63
N GLU A 108 -14.42 -1.28 -7.31
CA GLU A 108 -14.92 -1.57 -5.96
C GLU A 108 -13.80 -1.64 -4.92
N PHE A 109 -12.65 -2.21 -5.30
CA PHE A 109 -11.48 -2.23 -4.43
C PHE A 109 -10.95 -0.83 -4.18
N THR A 110 -10.81 -0.02 -5.23
CA THR A 110 -10.34 1.36 -5.12
C THR A 110 -11.25 2.22 -4.25
N GLU A 111 -12.57 2.08 -4.37
CA GLU A 111 -13.53 2.80 -3.53
C GLU A 111 -13.41 2.37 -2.06
N ARG A 112 -13.35 1.06 -1.77
CA ARG A 112 -13.14 0.57 -0.38
C ARG A 112 -11.87 1.11 0.25
N LEU A 113 -10.77 1.22 -0.52
CA LEU A 113 -9.52 1.78 -0.03
C LEU A 113 -9.61 3.28 0.31
N ARG A 114 -10.55 4.02 -0.29
CA ARG A 114 -10.74 5.46 0.00
C ARG A 114 -11.52 5.72 1.27
N GLU A 115 -12.23 4.71 1.79
CA GLU A 115 -13.05 4.81 3.00
C GLU A 115 -12.26 4.54 4.29
N VAL A 116 -11.00 4.10 4.18
CA VAL A 116 -10.07 3.84 5.28
C VAL A 116 -9.24 5.08 5.61
#